data_AF-A0A7S4M4T8-F1
#
_entry.id   AF-A0A7S4M4T8-F1
#
_cell.length_a   1.000
_cell.length_b   1.000
_cell.length_c   1.000
_cell.angle_alpha   90.00
_cell.angle_beta   90.00
_cell.angle_gamma   90.00
#
_symmetry.space_group_name_H-M   'P 1'
#
loop_
_entity.id
_entity.type
_entity.pdbx_description
1 polymer ?
#
loop_
_entity_poly.entity_id
_entity_poly.type
_entity_poly.pdbx_seq_one_letter_code
_entity_poly.pdbx_strand_id
1 'polypeptide(L)'
;SKIEACGEAAALNADMQRVLEELATDIQQTMKLATKAKTMRYIVFVVRAPQLREKFEVSLKAIQLSVVALQALRNEQFELDLRIFHSEWKKREAELHKEAEKERDKQFALVEDLSVQIATGVRGRIKGLETALDQLRRERDEVEAELVESIAMDKARSEALFIDQFIWLLEQLEASDRQNKQQKTKNGLPKNCHCAIKDEVMRDPVIVHTVCGHTACRTAFQSRMDTASSNCPVYETVLTSRNASPNAPFQAMIENLQAMQAEREAKPEAKLEAKNRRARKCSKQKQKKNRQGGSLVCERGREDKENSAQFEMNVLKDCKLYEQEKPHKTFLVLISSCLVDRTQALNQRRGLELLRAKKISFETLDGGDPDMRMRRNELFKICGIKVKYPQFFLLDEDGSTSYFGDWNKLENINEASSMPRDVLWANPQIETWDSIFG
;
A
#
# COMPACT_ATOMS: atom_id res chain seq x y z
N SER A 1 41.18 54.68 17.08
CA SER A 1 40.52 54.65 15.76
C SER A 1 39.52 55.79 15.54
N LYS A 2 38.36 55.87 16.22
CA LYS A 2 37.35 56.92 15.91
C LYS A 2 37.84 58.35 16.24
N ILE A 3 38.58 58.52 17.35
CA ILE A 3 39.16 59.81 17.74
C ILE A 3 40.29 60.23 16.77
N GLU A 4 41.09 59.29 16.29
CA GLU A 4 42.17 59.55 15.32
C GLU A 4 41.61 59.94 13.95
N ALA A 5 40.60 59.22 13.44
CA ALA A 5 39.95 59.54 12.17
C ALA A 5 39.24 60.91 12.17
N CYS A 6 38.64 61.31 13.30
CA CYS A 6 38.09 62.66 13.45
C CYS A 6 39.19 63.74 13.43
N GLY A 7 40.37 63.45 13.98
CA GLY A 7 41.52 64.35 13.93
C GLY A 7 42.06 64.53 12.52
N GLU A 8 42.20 63.44 11.77
CA GLU A 8 42.65 63.44 10.37
C GLU A 8 41.68 64.23 9.46
N ALA A 9 40.36 64.04 9.62
CA ALA A 9 39.36 64.77 8.85
C ALA A 9 39.40 66.29 9.14
N ALA A 10 39.60 66.67 10.40
CA ALA A 10 39.71 68.08 10.79
C ALA A 10 40.96 68.74 10.19
N ALA A 11 42.10 68.03 10.20
CA ALA A 11 43.34 68.51 9.58
C ALA A 11 43.19 68.67 8.06
N LEU A 12 42.60 67.67 7.39
CA LEU A 12 42.41 67.69 5.94
C LEU A 12 41.46 68.82 5.49
N ASN A 13 40.40 69.07 6.27
CA ASN A 13 39.50 70.19 6.00
C ASN A 13 40.20 71.55 6.17
N ALA A 14 41.06 71.69 7.19
CA ALA A 14 41.87 72.90 7.38
C ALA A 14 42.85 73.14 6.21
N ASP A 15 43.50 72.08 5.71
CA ASP A 15 44.37 72.15 4.54
C ASP A 15 43.59 72.52 3.27
N MET A 16 42.40 71.97 3.06
CA MET A 16 41.51 72.32 1.95
C MET A 16 41.09 73.80 2.02
N GLN A 17 40.77 74.30 3.21
CA GLN A 17 40.44 75.71 3.43
C GLN A 17 41.62 76.63 3.10
N ARG A 18 42.84 76.28 3.50
CA ARG A 18 44.04 77.04 3.16
C ARG A 18 44.25 77.12 1.64
N VAL A 19 44.15 76.01 0.92
CA VAL A 19 44.33 75.99 -0.55
C VAL A 19 43.23 76.81 -1.26
N LEU A 20 42.00 76.81 -0.73
CA LEU A 20 40.92 77.65 -1.26
C LEU A 20 41.21 79.15 -1.08
N GLU A 21 41.76 79.56 0.06
CA GLU A 21 42.17 80.95 0.32
C GLU A 21 43.32 81.40 -0.60
N GLU A 22 44.30 80.54 -0.82
CA GLU A 22 45.41 80.76 -1.77
C GLU A 22 44.89 80.91 -3.21
N LEU A 23 44.04 79.99 -3.66
CA LEU A 23 43.41 80.04 -4.98
C LEU A 23 42.57 81.31 -5.17
N ALA A 24 41.79 81.71 -4.16
CA ALA A 24 41.01 82.94 -4.20
C ALA A 24 41.91 84.17 -4.37
N THR A 25 43.06 84.18 -3.67
CA THR A 25 44.06 85.25 -3.77
C THR A 25 44.66 85.32 -5.17
N ASP A 26 45.04 84.18 -5.76
CA ASP A 26 45.63 84.12 -7.11
C ASP A 26 44.64 84.54 -8.21
N ILE A 27 43.38 84.15 -8.08
CA ILE A 27 42.30 84.59 -8.98
C ILE A 27 42.14 86.11 -8.89
N GLN A 28 42.09 86.67 -7.68
CA GLN A 28 41.98 88.12 -7.50
C GLN A 28 43.18 88.87 -8.09
N GLN A 29 44.40 88.37 -7.93
CA GLN A 29 45.60 88.96 -8.53
C GLN A 29 45.53 88.93 -10.06
N THR A 30 45.11 87.81 -10.65
CA THR A 30 44.93 87.64 -12.09
C THR A 30 43.85 88.60 -12.63
N MET A 31 42.73 88.75 -11.92
CA MET A 31 41.67 89.71 -12.27
C MET A 31 42.16 91.16 -12.22
N LYS A 32 43.01 91.52 -11.25
CA LYS A 32 43.64 92.85 -11.18
C LYS A 32 44.57 93.08 -12.37
N LEU A 33 45.35 92.08 -12.78
CA LEU A 33 46.21 92.16 -13.98
C LEU A 33 45.36 92.33 -15.25
N ALA A 34 44.27 91.58 -15.39
CA ALA A 34 43.34 91.68 -16.53
C ALA A 34 42.68 93.07 -16.62
N THR A 35 42.20 93.58 -15.49
CA THR A 35 41.59 94.93 -15.40
C THR A 35 42.60 96.02 -15.74
N LYS A 36 43.85 95.88 -15.26
CA LYS A 36 44.94 96.80 -15.58
C LYS A 36 45.29 96.75 -17.06
N ALA A 37 45.37 95.57 -17.68
CA ALA A 37 45.63 95.41 -19.10
C ALA A 37 44.52 96.06 -19.96
N LYS A 38 43.26 95.87 -19.57
CA LYS A 38 42.08 96.44 -20.25
C LYS A 38 42.05 97.98 -20.25
N THR A 39 42.62 98.60 -19.22
CA THR A 39 42.62 100.07 -19.05
C THR A 39 43.84 100.77 -19.65
N MET A 40 44.83 100.02 -20.19
CA MET A 40 46.01 100.62 -20.81
C MET A 40 45.71 101.21 -22.19
N ARG A 41 46.31 102.37 -22.48
CA ARG A 41 46.35 102.91 -23.86
C ARG A 41 47.12 101.96 -24.77
N TYR A 42 46.66 101.82 -26.01
CA TYR A 42 47.18 100.83 -26.98
C TYR A 42 48.71 100.80 -27.09
N ILE A 43 49.37 101.95 -27.22
CA ILE A 43 50.84 102.04 -27.36
C ILE A 43 51.55 101.49 -26.10
N VAL A 44 51.04 101.79 -24.91
CA VAL A 44 51.60 101.30 -23.63
C VAL A 44 51.38 99.80 -23.47
N PHE A 45 50.23 99.29 -23.94
CA PHE A 45 49.93 97.87 -23.94
C PHE A 45 50.92 97.10 -24.82
N VAL A 46 51.17 97.54 -26.06
CA VAL A 46 52.10 96.86 -26.99
C VAL A 46 53.51 96.73 -26.39
N VAL A 47 54.02 97.80 -25.77
CA VAL A 47 55.36 97.80 -25.15
C VAL A 47 55.42 96.89 -23.91
N ARG A 48 54.34 96.82 -23.11
CA ARG A 48 54.29 96.01 -21.88
C ARG A 48 53.71 94.62 -22.05
N ALA A 49 53.23 94.26 -23.24
CA ALA A 49 52.59 92.98 -23.51
C ALA A 49 53.46 91.77 -23.12
N PRO A 50 54.79 91.74 -23.38
CA PRO A 50 55.63 90.62 -22.96
C PRO A 50 55.68 90.43 -21.44
N GLN A 51 55.82 91.53 -20.69
CA GLN A 51 55.85 91.51 -19.22
C GLN A 51 54.49 91.13 -18.61
N LEU A 52 53.39 91.59 -19.23
CA LEU A 52 52.04 91.20 -18.81
C LEU A 52 51.81 89.72 -19.08
N ARG A 53 52.23 89.22 -20.24
CA ARG A 53 52.13 87.81 -20.61
C ARG A 53 52.85 86.91 -19.61
N GLU A 54 54.09 87.24 -19.26
CA GLU A 54 54.85 86.48 -18.25
C GLU A 54 54.12 86.44 -16.90
N LYS A 55 53.59 87.59 -16.45
CA LYS A 55 52.81 87.65 -15.20
C LYS A 55 51.53 86.83 -15.25
N PHE A 56 50.81 86.85 -16.38
CA PHE A 56 49.64 86.00 -16.58
C PHE A 56 50.01 84.52 -16.59
N GLU A 57 51.08 84.12 -17.27
CA GLU A 57 51.53 82.73 -17.30
C GLU A 57 51.91 82.22 -15.90
N VAL A 58 52.57 83.05 -15.08
CA VAL A 58 52.88 82.71 -13.68
C VAL A 58 51.61 82.57 -12.86
N SER A 59 50.68 83.53 -12.92
CA SER A 59 49.44 83.46 -12.14
C SER A 59 48.52 82.32 -12.59
N LEU A 60 48.45 82.01 -13.89
CA LEU A 60 47.68 80.87 -14.38
C LEU A 60 48.27 79.53 -13.95
N LYS A 61 49.61 79.40 -13.91
CA LYS A 61 50.26 78.21 -13.36
C LYS A 61 50.00 78.04 -11.86
N ALA A 62 49.99 79.13 -11.09
CA ALA A 62 49.63 79.10 -9.67
C ALA A 62 48.19 78.60 -9.47
N ILE A 63 47.22 79.16 -10.20
CA ILE A 63 45.82 78.70 -10.20
C ILE A 63 45.73 77.21 -10.56
N GLN A 64 46.44 76.78 -11.61
CA GLN A 64 46.42 75.38 -12.04
C GLN A 64 46.94 74.44 -10.93
N LEU A 65 48.04 74.80 -10.25
CA LEU A 65 48.59 74.01 -9.14
C LEU A 65 47.61 73.93 -7.96
N SER A 66 46.97 75.04 -7.58
CA SER A 66 45.99 75.07 -6.50
C SER A 66 44.75 74.23 -6.83
N VAL A 67 44.29 74.22 -8.09
CA VAL A 67 43.20 73.34 -8.54
C VAL A 67 43.60 71.86 -8.45
N VAL A 68 44.81 71.49 -8.85
CA VAL A 68 45.31 70.11 -8.74
C VAL A 68 45.43 69.69 -7.27
N ALA A 69 45.91 70.59 -6.40
CA ALA A 69 45.98 70.34 -4.96
C ALA A 69 44.60 70.10 -4.35
N LEU A 70 43.59 70.90 -4.71
CA LEU A 70 42.20 70.68 -4.26
C LEU A 70 41.63 69.34 -4.73
N GLN A 71 41.94 68.92 -5.96
CA GLN A 71 41.52 67.60 -6.45
C GLN A 71 42.17 66.46 -5.66
N ALA A 72 43.46 66.58 -5.33
CA ALA A 72 44.16 65.59 -4.52
C ALA A 72 43.56 65.50 -3.10
N LEU A 73 43.36 66.64 -2.43
CA LEU A 73 42.76 66.69 -1.08
C LEU A 73 41.33 66.14 -1.06
N ARG A 74 40.54 66.39 -2.10
CA ARG A 74 39.18 65.84 -2.22
C ARG A 74 39.19 64.32 -2.35
N ASN A 75 40.14 63.76 -3.11
CA ASN A 75 40.27 62.31 -3.24
C ASN A 75 40.70 61.68 -1.90
N GLU A 76 41.60 62.34 -1.17
CA GLU A 76 42.03 61.88 0.15
C GLU A 76 40.90 61.93 1.19
N GLN A 77 40.04 62.94 1.13
CA GLN A 77 38.84 63.04 1.97
C GLN A 77 37.87 61.90 1.66
N PHE A 78 37.66 61.61 0.38
CA PHE A 78 36.80 60.49 -0.03
C PHE A 78 37.34 59.14 0.46
N GLU A 79 38.64 58.90 0.37
CA GLU A 79 39.29 57.69 0.91
C GLU A 79 39.17 57.59 2.44
N LEU A 80 39.25 58.71 3.15
CA LEU A 80 39.04 58.74 4.60
C LEU A 80 37.58 58.41 4.95
N ASP A 81 36.61 58.99 4.24
CA ASP A 81 35.18 58.74 4.42
C ASP A 81 34.85 57.26 4.13
N LEU A 82 35.44 56.67 3.08
CA LEU A 82 35.31 55.24 2.79
C LEU A 82 35.88 54.36 3.91
N ARG A 83 37.03 54.71 4.49
CA ARG A 83 37.61 53.99 5.63
C ARG A 83 36.72 54.07 6.86
N ILE A 84 36.19 55.26 7.17
CA ILE A 84 35.25 55.45 8.28
C ILE A 84 34.00 54.60 8.05
N PHE A 85 33.37 54.72 6.88
CA PHE A 85 32.18 53.96 6.51
C PHE A 85 32.41 52.44 6.62
N HIS A 86 33.52 51.93 6.08
CA HIS A 86 33.86 50.51 6.14
C HIS A 86 34.07 50.02 7.59
N SER A 87 34.65 50.86 8.45
CA SER A 87 34.83 50.53 9.87
C SER A 87 33.51 50.50 10.64
N GLU A 88 32.57 51.39 10.32
CA GLU A 88 31.24 51.42 10.93
C GLU A 88 30.36 50.27 10.41
N TRP A 89 30.47 49.96 9.12
CA TRP A 89 29.83 48.79 8.52
C TRP A 89 30.25 47.49 9.20
N LYS A 90 31.56 47.26 9.38
CA LYS A 90 32.09 46.09 10.09
C LYS A 90 31.56 45.97 11.54
N LYS A 91 31.41 47.09 12.23
CA LYS A 91 30.81 47.10 13.58
C LYS A 91 29.34 46.69 13.53
N ARG A 92 28.58 47.24 12.58
CA ARG A 92 27.16 46.92 12.41
C ARG A 92 26.96 45.46 12.03
N GLU A 93 27.81 44.92 11.17
CA GLU A 93 27.82 43.51 10.79
C GLU A 93 28.07 42.61 12.02
N ALA A 94 29.04 42.96 12.86
CA ALA A 94 29.29 42.23 14.12
C ALA A 94 28.12 42.32 15.11
N GLU A 95 27.43 43.45 15.20
CA GLU A 95 26.20 43.59 16.00
C GLU A 95 25.07 42.71 15.49
N LEU A 96 24.82 42.71 14.18
CA LEU A 96 23.81 41.86 13.55
C LEU A 96 24.11 40.38 13.75
N HIS A 97 25.38 39.98 13.67
CA HIS A 97 25.80 38.61 14.00
C HIS A 97 25.48 38.25 15.45
N LYS A 98 25.78 39.12 16.41
CA LYS A 98 25.43 38.90 17.83
C LYS A 98 23.92 38.83 18.07
N GLU A 99 23.13 39.66 17.39
CA GLU A 99 21.67 39.60 17.45
C GLU A 99 21.14 38.30 16.85
N ALA A 100 21.69 37.85 15.72
CA ALA A 100 21.34 36.59 15.09
C ALA A 100 21.71 35.38 15.97
N GLU A 101 22.85 35.41 16.66
CA GLU A 101 23.22 34.38 17.64
C GLU A 101 22.24 34.35 18.81
N LYS A 102 21.90 35.49 19.40
CA LYS A 102 20.88 35.57 20.46
C LYS A 102 19.53 35.05 20.02
N GLU A 103 19.11 35.35 18.79
CA GLU A 103 17.84 34.86 18.26
C GLU A 103 17.87 33.35 18.00
N ARG A 104 19.00 32.83 17.51
CA ARG A 104 19.23 31.39 17.37
C ARG A 104 19.17 30.69 18.73
N ASP A 105 19.78 31.25 19.76
CA ASP A 105 19.75 30.69 21.11
C ASP A 105 18.33 30.67 21.69
N LYS A 106 17.53 31.73 21.45
CA LYS A 106 16.10 31.73 21.81
C LYS A 106 15.32 30.66 21.06
N GLN A 107 15.57 30.49 19.76
CA GLN A 107 14.92 29.45 18.96
C GLN A 107 15.30 28.05 19.47
N PHE A 108 16.57 27.82 19.81
CA PHE A 108 17.00 26.55 20.42
C PHE A 108 16.31 26.30 21.77
N ALA A 109 16.21 27.31 22.63
CA ALA A 109 15.50 27.18 23.91
C ALA A 109 14.01 26.84 23.71
N LEU A 110 13.35 27.43 22.71
CA LEU A 110 11.96 27.09 22.36
C LEU A 110 11.82 25.66 21.84
N VAL A 111 12.75 25.20 21.01
CA VAL A 111 12.75 23.82 20.49
C VAL A 111 13.01 22.83 21.62
N GLU A 112 13.91 23.15 22.56
CA GLU A 112 14.18 22.32 23.73
C GLU A 112 12.95 22.19 24.62
N ASP A 113 12.26 23.30 24.93
CA ASP A 113 11.01 23.28 25.70
C ASP A 113 9.92 22.46 24.98
N LEU A 114 9.73 22.66 23.67
CA LEU A 114 8.79 21.88 22.87
C LEU A 114 9.14 20.38 22.90
N SER A 115 10.43 20.02 22.86
CA SER A 115 10.88 18.63 22.91
C SER A 115 10.52 17.97 24.26
N VAL A 116 10.63 18.71 25.36
CA VAL A 116 10.23 18.25 26.70
C VAL A 116 8.71 18.09 26.79
N GLN A 117 7.93 19.03 26.23
CA GLN A 117 6.47 18.92 26.16
C GLN A 117 6.01 17.71 25.32
N ILE A 118 6.65 17.47 24.18
CA ILE A 118 6.36 16.30 23.34
C ILE A 118 6.73 15.01 24.08
N ALA A 119 7.92 14.95 24.71
CA ALA A 119 8.36 13.77 25.45
C ALA A 119 7.42 13.43 26.61
N THR A 120 6.96 14.44 27.36
CA THR A 120 5.99 14.26 28.46
C THR A 120 4.61 13.82 27.94
N GLY A 121 4.12 14.45 26.86
CA GLY A 121 2.85 14.09 26.22
C GLY A 121 2.85 12.69 25.57
N VAL A 122 3.96 12.27 24.97
CA VAL A 122 4.15 10.92 24.41
C VAL A 122 4.22 9.89 25.54
N ARG A 123 4.98 10.17 26.61
CA ARG A 123 5.04 9.27 27.78
C ARG A 123 3.67 9.07 28.44
N GLY A 124 2.85 10.12 28.50
CA GLY A 124 1.46 10.02 28.98
C GLY A 124 0.61 9.10 28.11
N ARG A 125 0.69 9.24 26.77
CA ARG A 125 -0.04 8.38 25.83
C ARG A 125 0.42 6.92 25.86
N ILE A 126 1.72 6.67 25.99
CA ILE A 126 2.27 5.31 26.12
C ILE A 126 1.68 4.62 27.35
N LYS A 127 1.68 5.27 28.52
CA LYS A 127 1.06 4.70 29.74
C LYS A 127 -0.42 4.40 29.57
N GLY A 128 -1.16 5.27 28.86
CA GLY A 128 -2.57 5.03 28.53
C GLY A 128 -2.76 3.78 27.66
N LEU A 129 -1.91 3.60 26.64
CA LEU A 129 -1.94 2.44 25.76
C LEU A 129 -1.54 1.14 26.48
N GLU A 130 -0.53 1.19 27.37
CA GLU A 130 -0.14 0.04 28.20
C GLU A 130 -1.32 -0.43 29.08
N THR A 131 -2.03 0.52 29.69
CA THR A 131 -3.22 0.21 30.51
C THR A 131 -4.35 -0.43 29.68
N ALA A 132 -4.59 0.10 28.47
CA ALA A 132 -5.59 -0.45 27.55
C ALA A 132 -5.20 -1.85 27.04
N LEU A 133 -3.91 -2.08 26.76
CA LEU A 133 -3.39 -3.37 26.36
C LEU A 133 -3.57 -4.43 27.46
N ASP A 134 -3.31 -4.06 28.72
CA ASP A 134 -3.52 -4.95 29.87
C ASP A 134 -5.00 -5.20 30.15
N GLN A 135 -5.90 -4.28 29.78
CA GLN A 135 -7.33 -4.54 29.80
C GLN A 135 -7.74 -5.56 28.72
N LEU A 136 -7.32 -5.36 27.47
CA LEU A 136 -7.64 -6.28 26.37
C LEU A 136 -7.07 -7.68 26.59
N ARG A 137 -5.90 -7.80 27.22
CA ARG A 137 -5.34 -9.10 27.61
C ARG A 137 -6.23 -9.84 28.60
N ARG A 138 -6.77 -9.13 29.60
CA ARG A 138 -7.71 -9.72 30.56
C ARG A 138 -9.00 -10.16 29.88
N GLU A 139 -9.58 -9.32 29.03
CA GLU A 139 -10.80 -9.65 28.27
C GLU A 139 -10.58 -10.88 27.35
N ARG A 140 -9.42 -10.97 26.69
CA ARG A 140 -9.06 -12.16 25.91
C ARG A 140 -8.97 -13.40 26.78
N ASP A 141 -8.29 -13.32 27.92
CA ASP A 141 -8.11 -14.47 28.82
C ASP A 141 -9.46 -14.95 29.40
N GLU A 142 -10.38 -14.03 29.66
CA GLU A 142 -11.77 -14.33 30.04
C GLU A 142 -12.52 -15.07 28.92
N VAL A 143 -12.48 -14.57 27.68
CA VAL A 143 -13.12 -15.22 26.52
C VAL A 143 -12.51 -16.59 26.23
N GLU A 144 -11.19 -16.73 26.36
CA GLU A 144 -10.51 -18.02 26.16
C GLU A 144 -10.95 -19.04 27.21
N ALA A 145 -11.12 -18.63 28.47
CA ALA A 145 -11.66 -19.49 29.52
C ALA A 145 -13.11 -19.94 29.21
N GLU A 146 -13.98 -19.01 28.77
CA GLU A 146 -15.35 -19.34 28.36
C GLU A 146 -15.39 -20.32 27.18
N LEU A 147 -14.51 -20.13 26.19
CA LEU A 147 -14.41 -21.03 25.03
C LEU A 147 -13.99 -22.44 25.43
N VAL A 148 -12.99 -22.57 26.31
CA VAL A 148 -12.55 -23.87 26.81
C VAL A 148 -13.70 -24.60 27.53
N GLU A 149 -14.49 -23.88 28.32
CA GLU A 149 -15.67 -24.44 28.97
C GLU A 149 -16.74 -24.89 27.95
N SER A 150 -17.02 -24.07 26.92
CA SER A 150 -17.95 -24.44 25.84
C SER A 150 -17.51 -25.69 25.07
N ILE A 151 -16.22 -25.78 24.72
CA ILE A 151 -15.68 -26.95 24.00
C ILE A 151 -15.80 -28.21 24.86
N ALA A 152 -15.55 -28.10 26.17
CA ALA A 152 -15.72 -29.22 27.09
C ALA A 152 -17.19 -29.69 27.14
N MET A 153 -18.15 -28.76 27.16
CA MET A 153 -19.58 -29.07 27.12
C MET A 153 -20.01 -29.71 25.79
N ASP A 154 -19.54 -29.18 24.66
CA ASP A 154 -19.87 -29.73 23.34
C ASP A 154 -19.26 -31.12 23.13
N LYS A 155 -18.04 -31.35 23.62
CA LYS A 155 -17.42 -32.68 23.61
C LYS A 155 -18.25 -33.67 24.41
N ALA A 156 -18.62 -33.32 25.65
CA ALA A 156 -19.49 -34.17 26.48
C ALA A 156 -20.83 -34.46 25.80
N ARG A 157 -21.42 -33.46 25.11
CA ARG A 157 -22.66 -33.63 24.33
C ARG A 157 -22.47 -34.57 23.13
N SER A 158 -21.37 -34.45 22.41
CA SER A 158 -21.06 -35.31 21.25
C SER A 158 -20.80 -36.77 21.67
N GLU A 159 -20.13 -36.98 22.80
CA GLU A 159 -19.89 -38.31 23.37
C GLU A 159 -21.22 -38.96 23.79
N ALA A 160 -22.13 -38.20 24.39
CA ALA A 160 -23.47 -38.70 24.73
C ALA A 160 -24.26 -39.14 23.48
N LEU A 161 -24.28 -38.32 22.42
CA LEU A 161 -24.96 -38.66 21.16
C LEU A 161 -24.34 -39.90 20.49
N PHE A 162 -23.03 -40.04 20.54
CA PHE A 162 -22.34 -41.21 20.00
C PHE A 162 -22.74 -42.49 20.75
N ILE A 163 -22.82 -42.44 22.08
CA ILE A 163 -23.29 -43.56 22.91
C ILE A 163 -24.72 -43.95 22.53
N ASP A 164 -25.62 -42.99 22.38
CA ASP A 164 -27.01 -43.26 21.98
C ASP A 164 -27.11 -43.90 20.60
N GLN A 165 -26.31 -43.43 19.63
CA GLN A 165 -26.27 -44.04 18.29
C GLN A 165 -25.74 -45.48 18.34
N PHE A 166 -24.75 -45.74 19.20
CA PHE A 166 -24.19 -47.08 19.39
C PHE A 166 -25.21 -48.03 20.02
N ILE A 167 -25.96 -47.56 21.04
CA ILE A 167 -27.06 -48.31 21.65
C ILE A 167 -28.10 -48.68 20.58
N TRP A 168 -28.53 -47.71 19.76
CA TRP A 168 -29.51 -47.95 18.70
C TRP A 168 -29.02 -48.99 17.67
N LEU A 169 -27.76 -48.93 17.25
CA LEU A 169 -27.18 -49.92 16.32
C LEU A 169 -27.17 -51.33 16.93
N LEU A 170 -26.84 -51.46 18.21
CA LEU A 170 -26.86 -52.73 18.91
C LEU A 170 -28.29 -53.32 18.98
N GLU A 171 -29.28 -52.47 19.23
CA GLU A 171 -30.70 -52.89 19.22
C GLU A 171 -31.16 -53.37 17.84
N GLN A 172 -30.74 -52.69 16.77
CA GLN A 172 -31.03 -53.10 15.38
C GLN A 172 -30.38 -54.43 15.02
N LEU A 173 -29.11 -54.63 15.42
CA LEU A 173 -28.42 -55.90 15.21
C LEU A 173 -29.10 -57.05 15.96
N GLU A 174 -29.56 -56.81 17.19
CA GLU A 174 -30.30 -57.81 17.94
C GLU A 174 -31.65 -58.14 17.27
N ALA A 175 -32.37 -57.12 16.78
CA ALA A 175 -33.62 -57.32 16.05
C ALA A 175 -33.41 -58.11 14.74
N SER A 176 -32.35 -57.80 14.00
CA SER A 176 -31.98 -58.50 12.76
C SER A 176 -31.58 -59.96 13.01
N ASP A 177 -30.81 -60.24 14.06
CA ASP A 177 -30.45 -61.61 14.44
C ASP A 177 -31.70 -62.43 14.83
N ARG A 178 -32.69 -61.80 15.49
CA ARG A 178 -33.99 -62.44 15.76
C ARG A 178 -34.75 -62.80 14.49
N GLN A 179 -34.72 -61.94 13.46
CA GLN A 179 -35.35 -62.21 12.15
C GLN A 179 -34.60 -63.28 11.36
N ASN A 180 -33.27 -63.25 11.34
CA ASN A 180 -32.43 -64.25 10.67
C ASN A 180 -32.58 -65.65 11.29
N LYS A 181 -32.78 -65.74 12.61
CA LYS A 181 -33.10 -67.02 13.27
C LYS A 181 -34.43 -67.65 12.82
N GLN A 182 -35.36 -66.87 12.27
CA GLN A 182 -36.64 -67.36 11.74
C GLN A 182 -36.55 -67.79 10.25
N GLN A 183 -35.57 -67.30 9.49
CA GLN A 183 -35.32 -67.72 8.11
C GLN A 183 -34.25 -68.82 8.02
N LYS A 184 -34.47 -69.98 8.64
CA LYS A 184 -33.64 -71.15 8.38
C LYS A 184 -34.00 -71.75 7.01
N THR A 185 -33.21 -71.41 6.00
CA THR A 185 -33.19 -72.16 4.74
C THR A 185 -32.59 -73.55 4.98
N LYS A 186 -33.10 -74.55 4.26
CA LYS A 186 -32.77 -75.98 4.45
C LYS A 186 -31.29 -76.35 4.24
N ASN A 187 -30.46 -75.43 3.71
CA ASN A 187 -29.05 -75.67 3.38
C ASN A 187 -28.04 -74.94 4.30
N GLY A 188 -28.51 -74.33 5.39
CA GLY A 188 -27.66 -73.83 6.48
C GLY A 188 -26.82 -72.58 6.20
N LEU A 189 -26.56 -72.21 4.94
CA LEU A 189 -25.86 -70.98 4.57
C LEU A 189 -26.86 -69.83 4.39
N PRO A 190 -26.52 -68.60 4.83
CA PRO A 190 -27.29 -67.40 4.54
C PRO A 190 -27.58 -67.22 3.04
N LYS A 191 -28.76 -66.67 2.69
CA LYS A 191 -29.16 -66.46 1.28
C LYS A 191 -28.19 -65.55 0.52
N ASN A 192 -27.55 -64.59 1.18
CA ASN A 192 -26.56 -63.71 0.57
C ASN A 192 -25.27 -64.43 0.12
N CYS A 193 -25.01 -65.66 0.60
CA CYS A 193 -23.90 -66.47 0.09
C CYS A 193 -24.21 -67.17 -1.24
N HIS A 194 -25.46 -67.11 -1.71
CA HIS A 194 -25.90 -67.74 -2.95
C HIS A 194 -25.82 -66.75 -4.11
N CYS A 195 -25.44 -67.26 -5.28
CA CYS A 195 -25.33 -66.49 -6.50
C CYS A 195 -26.71 -66.05 -6.96
N ALA A 196 -26.96 -64.75 -7.08
CA ALA A 196 -28.25 -64.24 -7.54
C ALA A 196 -28.67 -64.75 -8.95
N ILE A 197 -27.73 -65.29 -9.74
CA ILE A 197 -27.98 -65.81 -11.09
C ILE A 197 -28.32 -67.31 -11.08
N LYS A 198 -27.63 -68.11 -10.25
CA LYS A 198 -27.74 -69.59 -10.25
C LYS A 198 -28.38 -70.19 -8.99
N ASP A 199 -28.60 -69.38 -7.96
CA ASP A 199 -29.05 -69.79 -6.62
C ASP A 199 -28.17 -70.88 -5.96
N GLU A 200 -26.90 -70.96 -6.37
CA GLU A 200 -25.89 -71.86 -5.81
C GLU A 200 -24.88 -71.05 -4.97
N VAL A 201 -24.24 -71.70 -3.98
CA VAL A 201 -23.20 -71.04 -3.18
C VAL A 201 -22.07 -70.52 -4.08
N MET A 202 -21.73 -69.23 -3.93
CA MET A 202 -20.72 -68.60 -4.78
C MET A 202 -19.33 -69.15 -4.46
N ARG A 203 -18.69 -69.80 -5.44
CA ARG A 203 -17.30 -70.29 -5.33
C ARG A 203 -16.26 -69.21 -5.62
N ASP A 204 -16.58 -68.30 -6.54
CA ASP A 204 -15.74 -67.15 -6.92
C ASP A 204 -16.63 -65.90 -6.99
N PRO A 205 -16.90 -65.26 -5.83
CA PRO A 205 -17.76 -64.08 -5.77
C PRO A 205 -17.08 -62.87 -6.40
N VAL A 206 -17.79 -62.22 -7.32
CA VAL A 206 -17.36 -60.98 -8.00
C VAL A 206 -18.39 -59.89 -7.85
N ILE A 207 -17.93 -58.65 -7.74
CA ILE A 207 -18.76 -57.45 -7.80
C ILE A 207 -19.02 -57.15 -9.26
N VAL A 208 -20.29 -57.22 -9.65
CA VAL A 208 -20.72 -57.10 -11.06
C VAL A 208 -20.44 -55.71 -11.64
N HIS A 209 -20.63 -54.65 -10.86
CA HIS A 209 -20.32 -53.27 -11.27
C HIS A 209 -20.37 -52.32 -10.07
N THR A 210 -19.63 -51.21 -10.11
CA THR A 210 -19.64 -50.18 -9.04
C THR A 210 -21.02 -49.57 -8.81
N VAL A 211 -21.84 -49.46 -9.86
CA VAL A 211 -23.18 -48.86 -9.80
C VAL A 211 -24.22 -49.79 -9.15
N CYS A 212 -24.16 -51.10 -9.41
CA CYS A 212 -25.16 -52.04 -8.88
C CYS A 212 -24.71 -52.78 -7.60
N GLY A 213 -23.41 -52.80 -7.30
CA GLY A 213 -22.83 -53.26 -6.04
C GLY A 213 -23.03 -54.73 -5.64
N HIS A 214 -23.91 -55.48 -6.29
CA HIS A 214 -24.19 -56.86 -5.90
C HIS A 214 -23.09 -57.83 -6.33
N THR A 215 -23.03 -58.93 -5.57
CA THR A 215 -22.05 -59.99 -5.76
C THR A 215 -22.71 -61.17 -6.47
N ALA A 216 -22.03 -61.73 -7.47
CA ALA A 216 -22.45 -62.92 -8.20
C ALA A 216 -21.28 -63.87 -8.39
N CYS A 217 -21.54 -65.13 -8.78
CA CYS A 217 -20.46 -66.06 -9.14
C CYS A 217 -19.87 -65.67 -10.50
N ARG A 218 -18.54 -65.55 -10.61
CA ARG A 218 -17.84 -65.10 -11.83
C ARG A 218 -18.29 -65.84 -13.08
N THR A 219 -18.32 -67.17 -13.02
CA THR A 219 -18.65 -68.03 -14.17
C THR A 219 -20.12 -67.88 -14.59
N ALA A 220 -21.02 -67.69 -13.62
CA ALA A 220 -22.43 -67.43 -13.90
C ALA A 220 -22.64 -66.06 -14.54
N PHE A 221 -21.93 -65.05 -14.05
CA PHE A 221 -21.98 -63.71 -14.60
C PHE A 221 -21.42 -63.65 -16.02
N GLN A 222 -20.23 -64.22 -16.25
CA GLN A 222 -19.60 -64.25 -17.58
C GLN A 222 -20.47 -64.97 -18.62
N SER A 223 -20.95 -66.18 -18.30
CA SER A 223 -21.82 -66.94 -19.21
C SER A 223 -23.12 -66.20 -19.56
N ARG A 224 -23.65 -65.40 -18.61
CA ARG A 224 -24.81 -64.55 -18.87
C ARG A 224 -24.47 -63.36 -19.76
N MET A 225 -23.31 -62.73 -19.57
CA MET A 225 -22.84 -61.62 -20.41
C MET A 225 -22.48 -62.08 -21.84
N ASP A 226 -22.14 -63.35 -22.03
CA ASP A 226 -21.86 -63.92 -23.35
C ASP A 226 -23.13 -64.27 -24.15
N THR A 227 -24.26 -64.47 -23.46
CA THR A 227 -25.54 -64.90 -24.07
C THR A 227 -26.61 -63.81 -24.14
N ALA A 228 -26.49 -62.75 -23.34
CA ALA A 228 -27.53 -61.72 -23.18
C ALA A 228 -27.01 -60.28 -23.42
N SER A 229 -27.96 -59.34 -23.46
CA SER A 229 -27.70 -57.89 -23.50
C SER A 229 -26.81 -57.42 -22.35
N SER A 230 -26.15 -56.26 -22.51
CA SER A 230 -25.24 -55.59 -21.57
C SER A 230 -25.82 -55.19 -20.19
N ASN A 231 -26.93 -55.80 -19.76
CA ASN A 231 -27.68 -55.42 -18.58
C ASN A 231 -27.39 -56.36 -17.42
N CYS A 232 -27.37 -55.81 -16.21
CA CYS A 232 -27.26 -56.56 -14.97
C CYS A 232 -28.42 -57.59 -14.89
N PRO A 233 -28.14 -58.88 -14.64
CA PRO A 233 -29.19 -59.90 -14.59
C PRO A 233 -30.11 -59.81 -13.36
N VAL A 234 -29.78 -58.96 -12.38
CA VAL A 234 -30.56 -58.78 -11.14
C VAL A 234 -31.36 -57.49 -11.16
N TYR A 235 -30.74 -56.38 -11.58
CA TYR A 235 -31.33 -55.04 -11.53
C TYR A 235 -31.65 -54.46 -12.90
N GLU A 236 -31.37 -55.19 -13.98
CA GLU A 236 -31.60 -54.78 -15.37
C GLU A 236 -30.88 -53.48 -15.79
N THR A 237 -29.97 -52.97 -14.96
CA THR A 237 -29.18 -51.76 -15.23
C THR A 237 -28.13 -52.01 -16.30
N VAL A 238 -28.02 -51.08 -17.26
CA VAL A 238 -27.00 -51.14 -18.32
C VAL A 238 -25.61 -51.05 -17.69
N LEU A 239 -24.79 -52.07 -17.91
CA LEU A 239 -23.42 -52.14 -17.39
C LEU A 239 -22.47 -51.40 -18.33
N THR A 240 -21.69 -50.46 -17.80
CA THR A 240 -20.68 -49.74 -18.60
C THR A 240 -19.45 -50.62 -18.91
N SER A 241 -19.28 -51.73 -18.20
CA SER A 241 -18.19 -52.69 -18.43
C SER A 241 -18.66 -54.12 -18.24
N ARG A 242 -18.08 -55.04 -19.02
CA ARG A 242 -18.24 -56.50 -18.85
C ARG A 242 -17.31 -57.08 -17.77
N ASN A 243 -16.41 -56.27 -17.23
CA ASN A 243 -15.43 -56.71 -16.25
C ASN A 243 -16.04 -56.69 -14.84
N ALA A 244 -15.93 -57.83 -14.13
CA ALA A 244 -16.32 -57.94 -12.73
C ALA A 244 -15.08 -58.00 -11.83
N SER A 245 -15.11 -57.24 -10.74
CA SER A 245 -14.00 -57.16 -9.77
C SER A 245 -14.10 -58.29 -8.75
N PRO A 246 -13.01 -59.02 -8.43
CA PRO A 246 -13.03 -60.03 -7.36
C PRO A 246 -13.53 -59.47 -6.02
N ASN A 247 -14.40 -60.19 -5.32
CA ASN A 247 -14.87 -59.82 -3.97
C ASN A 247 -14.20 -60.70 -2.90
N ALA A 248 -12.89 -60.52 -2.71
CA ALA A 248 -12.07 -61.33 -1.80
C ALA A 248 -12.58 -61.34 -0.33
N PRO A 249 -13.04 -60.21 0.26
CA PRO A 249 -13.61 -60.23 1.61
C PRO A 249 -14.85 -61.12 1.72
N PHE A 250 -15.72 -61.09 0.70
CA PHE A 250 -16.92 -61.91 0.68
C PHE A 250 -16.61 -63.39 0.46
N GLN A 251 -15.59 -63.71 -0.33
CA GLN A 251 -15.09 -65.07 -0.49
C GLN A 251 -14.61 -65.66 0.85
N ALA A 252 -13.76 -64.93 1.58
CA ALA A 252 -13.29 -65.36 2.89
C ALA A 252 -14.45 -65.56 3.89
N MET A 253 -15.49 -64.73 3.82
CA MET A 253 -16.70 -64.91 4.63
C MET A 253 -17.44 -66.22 4.29
N ILE A 254 -17.61 -66.55 3.00
CA ILE A 254 -18.24 -67.80 2.57
C ILE A 254 -17.43 -69.01 3.04
N GLU A 255 -16.10 -68.98 2.84
CA GLU A 255 -15.19 -70.06 3.25
C GLU A 255 -15.24 -70.30 4.76
N ASN A 256 -15.24 -69.24 5.57
CA ASN A 256 -15.39 -69.34 7.02
C ASN A 256 -16.74 -69.94 7.44
N LEU A 257 -17.83 -69.55 6.77
CA LEU A 257 -19.15 -70.10 7.04
C LEU A 257 -19.24 -71.58 6.67
N GLN A 258 -18.64 -71.99 5.55
CA GLN A 258 -18.54 -73.39 5.14
C GLN A 258 -17.69 -74.21 6.12
N ALA A 259 -16.54 -73.68 6.57
CA ALA A 259 -15.70 -74.32 7.57
C ALA A 259 -16.47 -74.51 8.90
N MET A 260 -17.19 -73.48 9.36
CA MET A 260 -18.04 -73.56 10.54
C MET A 260 -19.17 -74.59 10.40
N GLN A 261 -19.73 -74.77 9.21
CA GLN A 261 -20.73 -75.80 8.95
C GLN A 261 -20.14 -77.20 8.94
N ALA A 262 -19.02 -77.40 8.25
CA ALA A 262 -18.29 -78.66 8.25
C ALA A 262 -17.91 -79.07 9.68
N GLU A 263 -17.46 -78.13 10.50
CA GLU A 263 -17.22 -78.37 11.93
C GLU A 263 -18.50 -78.76 12.70
N ARG A 264 -19.65 -78.16 12.39
CA ARG A 264 -20.92 -78.49 13.03
C ARG A 264 -21.40 -79.89 12.64
N GLU A 265 -21.20 -80.28 11.38
CA GLU A 265 -21.54 -81.59 10.81
C GLU A 265 -20.56 -82.70 11.19
N ALA A 266 -19.32 -82.37 11.55
CA ALA A 266 -18.32 -83.31 12.09
C ALA A 266 -18.46 -83.55 13.61
N LYS A 267 -19.24 -82.71 14.32
CA LYS A 267 -19.52 -82.84 15.77
C LYS A 267 -20.79 -83.65 16.20
N PRO A 268 -21.43 -84.58 15.43
CA PRO A 268 -22.61 -85.31 15.90
C PRO A 268 -22.32 -86.21 17.11
N GLU A 269 -21.10 -86.74 17.25
CA GLU A 269 -20.78 -87.70 18.32
C GLU A 269 -20.46 -86.99 19.65
N ALA A 270 -19.78 -85.85 19.65
CA ALA A 270 -19.42 -85.14 20.88
C ALA A 270 -20.60 -84.40 21.56
N LYS A 271 -21.64 -84.03 20.79
CA LYS A 271 -22.82 -83.33 21.33
C LYS A 271 -23.80 -84.26 22.04
N LEU A 272 -23.82 -85.56 21.76
CA LEU A 272 -24.65 -86.53 22.50
C LEU A 272 -24.12 -86.73 23.94
N GLU A 273 -22.80 -86.77 24.13
CA GLU A 273 -22.17 -86.85 25.46
C GLU A 273 -22.29 -85.55 26.27
N ALA A 274 -22.15 -84.38 25.62
CA ALA A 274 -22.27 -83.09 26.31
C ALA A 274 -23.70 -82.75 26.73
N LYS A 275 -24.72 -83.21 25.99
CA LYS A 275 -26.14 -83.03 26.35
C LYS A 275 -26.51 -83.89 27.57
N ASN A 276 -25.96 -85.09 27.68
CA ASN A 276 -26.08 -85.93 28.89
C ASN A 276 -25.38 -85.33 30.12
N ARG A 277 -24.28 -84.58 29.94
CA ARG A 277 -23.62 -83.84 31.04
C ARG A 277 -24.37 -82.57 31.48
N ARG A 278 -25.07 -81.88 30.58
CA ARG A 278 -25.80 -80.62 30.89
C ARG A 278 -27.19 -80.84 31.49
N ALA A 279 -27.83 -81.98 31.25
CA ALA A 279 -29.06 -82.37 31.97
C ALA A 279 -28.86 -82.49 33.50
N ARG A 280 -27.62 -82.67 33.98
CA ARG A 280 -27.28 -82.75 35.41
C ARG A 280 -26.95 -81.40 36.08
N LYS A 281 -26.79 -80.30 35.34
CA LYS A 281 -26.29 -79.03 35.91
C LYS A 281 -27.23 -77.83 35.77
N CYS A 282 -28.41 -77.99 35.18
CA CYS A 282 -29.38 -76.89 34.99
C CYS A 282 -30.65 -77.02 35.86
N SER A 283 -30.52 -77.63 37.05
CA SER A 283 -31.52 -77.58 38.13
C SER A 283 -31.21 -76.51 39.20
N LYS A 284 -30.16 -75.70 39.02
CA LYS A 284 -29.74 -74.70 40.01
C LYS A 284 -29.28 -73.41 39.35
N GLN A 285 -30.22 -72.60 38.84
CA GLN A 285 -30.12 -71.13 38.71
C GLN A 285 -31.33 -70.63 37.92
N LYS A 286 -32.50 -70.72 38.55
CA LYS A 286 -33.74 -70.10 38.05
C LYS A 286 -34.42 -69.31 39.18
N GLN A 287 -33.67 -68.40 39.77
CA GLN A 287 -34.09 -67.31 40.66
C GLN A 287 -32.97 -66.26 40.51
N LYS A 288 -33.13 -65.05 40.00
CA LYS A 288 -34.03 -63.95 40.35
C LYS A 288 -33.98 -62.98 39.15
N LYS A 289 -35.14 -62.63 38.60
CA LYS A 289 -35.76 -61.29 38.70
C LYS A 289 -34.98 -60.20 37.95
N ASN A 290 -35.49 -59.75 36.80
CA ASN A 290 -36.51 -58.68 36.68
C ASN A 290 -36.07 -57.38 37.35
N ARG A 291 -35.91 -56.31 36.55
CA ARG A 291 -36.82 -55.16 36.58
C ARG A 291 -36.49 -54.11 35.51
N GLN A 292 -37.58 -53.65 34.86
CA GLN A 292 -37.86 -52.28 34.39
C GLN A 292 -37.01 -51.75 33.21
N GLY A 293 -37.56 -51.18 32.14
CA GLY A 293 -38.94 -50.79 31.82
C GLY A 293 -38.97 -49.41 31.17
N GLY A 294 -39.61 -49.32 29.99
CA GLY A 294 -40.04 -48.08 29.32
C GLY A 294 -39.03 -47.50 28.31
N SER A 295 -39.42 -46.72 27.30
CA SER A 295 -40.71 -46.28 26.77
C SER A 295 -40.41 -45.18 25.72
N LEU A 296 -41.10 -45.16 24.57
CA LEU A 296 -41.37 -43.97 23.69
C LEU A 296 -40.11 -43.33 23.01
N VAL A 297 -40.07 -42.73 21.82
CA VAL A 297 -41.02 -42.27 20.78
C VAL A 297 -40.23 -42.17 19.46
N CYS A 298 -40.96 -42.34 18.36
CA CYS A 298 -40.51 -42.22 16.97
C CYS A 298 -40.78 -40.79 16.46
N GLU A 299 -39.80 -40.12 15.83
CA GLU A 299 -40.07 -39.05 14.85
C GLU A 299 -39.08 -39.10 13.68
N ARG A 300 -39.64 -38.95 12.48
CA ARG A 300 -38.97 -38.88 11.17
C ARG A 300 -38.67 -37.43 10.83
N GLY A 301 -37.54 -37.16 10.18
CA GLY A 301 -37.27 -35.91 9.48
C GLY A 301 -36.51 -36.19 8.18
N ARG A 302 -37.17 -35.89 7.05
CA ARG A 302 -36.66 -36.02 5.68
C ARG A 302 -35.73 -34.85 5.32
N GLU A 303 -34.81 -35.20 4.44
CA GLU A 303 -33.96 -34.33 3.61
C GLU A 303 -34.81 -33.43 2.69
N ASP A 304 -34.24 -32.28 2.30
CA ASP A 304 -34.26 -31.81 0.90
C ASP A 304 -33.08 -30.85 0.67
N LYS A 305 -32.29 -31.16 -0.37
CA LYS A 305 -31.26 -30.33 -1.01
C LYS A 305 -31.78 -29.94 -2.40
N GLU A 306 -31.05 -29.01 -3.02
CA GLU A 306 -31.08 -28.60 -4.44
C GLU A 306 -31.88 -27.32 -4.73
N ASN A 307 -31.22 -26.24 -5.12
CA ASN A 307 -30.78 -26.12 -6.51
C ASN A 307 -29.81 -24.95 -6.74
N SER A 308 -28.78 -25.29 -7.51
CA SER A 308 -27.65 -24.46 -7.91
C SER A 308 -27.73 -24.24 -9.41
N ALA A 309 -27.45 -23.00 -9.80
CA ALA A 309 -26.87 -22.59 -11.08
C ALA A 309 -27.70 -22.81 -12.35
N GLN A 310 -28.14 -21.70 -12.95
CA GLN A 310 -28.03 -21.53 -14.38
C GLN A 310 -28.13 -20.05 -14.80
N PHE A 311 -27.37 -19.74 -15.85
CA PHE A 311 -27.63 -18.72 -16.87
C PHE A 311 -26.83 -17.40 -16.83
N GLU A 312 -25.55 -17.51 -17.21
CA GLU A 312 -24.80 -16.46 -17.90
C GLU A 312 -24.90 -16.61 -19.42
N MET A 313 -24.90 -15.46 -20.10
CA MET A 313 -24.54 -15.15 -21.50
C MET A 313 -25.65 -14.46 -22.28
N ASN A 314 -25.61 -13.12 -22.35
CA ASN A 314 -26.00 -12.31 -23.51
C ASN A 314 -25.87 -10.80 -23.21
N VAL A 315 -24.67 -10.22 -23.21
CA VAL A 315 -24.51 -8.76 -23.36
C VAL A 315 -23.18 -8.44 -24.03
N LEU A 316 -23.11 -8.51 -25.36
CA LEU A 316 -22.01 -7.89 -26.13
C LEU A 316 -22.39 -7.81 -27.62
N LYS A 317 -23.29 -6.88 -27.92
CA LYS A 317 -23.55 -6.31 -29.25
C LYS A 317 -24.56 -5.19 -29.03
N ASP A 318 -24.04 -3.96 -28.90
CA ASP A 318 -24.70 -2.68 -29.21
C ASP A 318 -24.05 -1.52 -28.43
N CYS A 319 -22.84 -1.12 -28.82
CA CYS A 319 -22.23 0.15 -28.41
C CYS A 319 -21.62 0.83 -29.64
N LYS A 320 -22.46 1.50 -30.44
CA LYS A 320 -22.03 2.40 -31.53
C LYS A 320 -22.80 3.73 -31.56
N LEU A 321 -23.42 4.10 -30.45
CA LEU A 321 -24.09 5.40 -30.30
C LEU A 321 -23.71 5.94 -28.93
N TYR A 322 -23.49 7.25 -28.83
CA TYR A 322 -22.88 8.00 -27.72
C TYR A 322 -21.36 8.20 -27.79
N GLU A 323 -20.89 8.84 -28.87
CA GLU A 323 -19.79 9.80 -28.74
C GLU A 323 -20.35 11.00 -27.96
N GLN A 324 -20.40 10.87 -26.63
CA GLN A 324 -20.52 12.03 -25.76
C GLN A 324 -19.21 12.81 -25.89
N GLU A 325 -19.31 14.11 -26.18
CA GLU A 325 -18.18 15.03 -26.14
C GLU A 325 -17.53 14.90 -24.76
N LYS A 326 -16.36 14.24 -24.71
CA LYS A 326 -15.66 14.01 -23.45
C LYS A 326 -15.10 15.34 -22.97
N PRO A 327 -15.22 15.66 -21.68
CA PRO A 327 -14.75 16.92 -21.14
C PRO A 327 -13.25 17.08 -21.42
N HIS A 328 -12.89 18.19 -22.05
CA HIS A 328 -11.54 18.53 -22.43
C HIS A 328 -10.75 18.98 -21.19
N LYS A 329 -10.05 18.04 -20.56
CA LYS A 329 -9.11 18.35 -19.47
C LYS A 329 -7.85 19.01 -20.02
N THR A 330 -7.37 20.03 -19.33
CA THR A 330 -6.11 20.72 -19.65
C THR A 330 -5.16 20.61 -18.46
N PHE A 331 -3.86 20.40 -18.70
CA PHE A 331 -2.89 20.41 -17.60
C PHE A 331 -2.56 21.83 -17.17
N LEU A 332 -2.43 22.07 -15.87
CA LEU A 332 -1.75 23.23 -15.31
C LEU A 332 -0.44 22.76 -14.66
N VAL A 333 0.68 23.25 -15.17
CA VAL A 333 2.02 22.86 -14.72
C VAL A 333 2.61 23.98 -13.88
N LEU A 334 2.76 23.70 -12.58
CA LEU A 334 3.46 24.59 -11.67
C LEU A 334 4.98 24.37 -11.80
N ILE A 335 5.64 25.40 -12.29
CA ILE A 335 7.09 25.43 -12.54
C ILE A 335 7.75 26.48 -11.64
N SER A 336 9.08 26.54 -11.63
CA SER A 336 9.81 27.66 -11.01
C SER A 336 10.99 28.07 -11.88
N SER A 337 11.13 29.38 -12.12
CA SER A 337 12.31 29.97 -12.77
C SER A 337 13.50 30.12 -11.82
N CYS A 338 13.27 30.15 -10.51
CA CYS A 338 14.29 30.37 -9.48
C CYS A 338 14.80 29.08 -8.83
N LEU A 339 14.87 27.97 -9.58
CA LEU A 339 15.33 26.68 -9.05
C LEU A 339 16.85 26.63 -8.90
N VAL A 340 17.31 26.28 -7.69
CA VAL A 340 18.73 25.97 -7.42
C VAL A 340 19.02 24.48 -7.66
N ASP A 341 18.04 23.61 -7.44
CA ASP A 341 18.16 22.17 -7.62
C ASP A 341 18.13 21.78 -9.11
N ARG A 342 19.26 21.27 -9.61
CA ARG A 342 19.43 20.83 -11.00
C ARG A 342 18.49 19.70 -11.39
N THR A 343 18.14 18.83 -10.45
CA THR A 343 17.25 17.69 -10.71
C THR A 343 15.83 18.16 -11.00
N GLN A 344 15.33 19.11 -10.18
CA GLN A 344 14.02 19.72 -10.40
C GLN A 344 13.97 20.51 -11.71
N ALA A 345 15.02 21.27 -12.02
CA ALA A 345 15.12 21.99 -13.29
C ALA A 345 15.11 21.03 -14.50
N LEU A 346 15.81 19.89 -14.41
CA LEU A 346 15.80 18.87 -15.47
C LEU A 346 14.43 18.21 -15.61
N ASN A 347 13.81 17.81 -14.51
CA ASN A 347 12.49 17.16 -14.50
C ASN A 347 11.41 18.11 -15.03
N GLN A 348 11.48 19.40 -14.71
CA GLN A 348 10.59 20.42 -15.25
C GLN A 348 10.70 20.52 -16.77
N ARG A 349 11.94 20.56 -17.30
CA ARG A 349 12.17 20.60 -18.74
C ARG A 349 11.61 19.34 -19.42
N ARG A 350 11.91 18.15 -18.90
CA ARG A 350 11.42 16.88 -19.43
C ARG A 350 9.90 16.77 -19.38
N GLY A 351 9.27 17.23 -18.30
CA GLY A 351 7.81 17.34 -18.15
C GLY A 351 7.17 18.11 -19.29
N LEU A 352 7.67 19.31 -19.54
CA LEU A 352 7.14 20.18 -20.60
C LEU A 352 7.40 19.62 -21.99
N GLU A 353 8.58 19.05 -22.25
CA GLU A 353 8.90 18.39 -23.53
C GLU A 353 8.00 17.19 -23.79
N LEU A 354 7.72 16.39 -22.77
CA LEU A 354 6.85 15.22 -22.86
C LEU A 354 5.41 15.61 -23.23
N LEU A 355 4.84 16.60 -22.54
CA LEU A 355 3.49 17.09 -22.83
C LEU A 355 3.38 17.64 -24.27
N ARG A 356 4.40 18.38 -24.72
CA ARG A 356 4.49 18.86 -26.12
C ARG A 356 4.59 17.71 -27.12
N ALA A 357 5.43 16.72 -26.85
CA ALA A 357 5.61 15.56 -27.73
C ALA A 357 4.32 14.74 -27.89
N LYS A 358 3.52 14.64 -26.81
CA LYS A 358 2.21 13.97 -26.81
C LYS A 358 1.07 14.85 -27.35
N LYS A 359 1.34 16.12 -27.67
CA LYS A 359 0.34 17.12 -28.10
C LYS A 359 -0.80 17.31 -27.09
N ILE A 360 -0.49 17.21 -25.80
CA ILE A 360 -1.45 17.47 -24.73
C ILE A 360 -1.45 18.96 -24.43
N SER A 361 -2.63 19.57 -24.29
CA SER A 361 -2.78 20.98 -23.94
C SER A 361 -2.35 21.23 -22.49
N PHE A 362 -1.56 22.28 -22.26
CA PHE A 362 -1.16 22.67 -20.91
C PHE A 362 -0.92 24.17 -20.77
N GLU A 363 -1.17 24.67 -19.57
CA GLU A 363 -0.82 26.00 -19.09
C GLU A 363 0.36 25.91 -18.11
N THR A 364 1.21 26.94 -18.07
CA THR A 364 2.35 26.98 -17.14
C THR A 364 2.20 28.14 -16.17
N LEU A 365 2.42 27.87 -14.88
CA LEU A 365 2.44 28.88 -13.83
C LEU A 365 3.82 28.89 -13.16
N ASP A 366 4.49 30.04 -13.18
CA ASP A 366 5.79 30.21 -12.51
C ASP A 366 5.60 30.53 -11.02
N GLY A 367 5.96 29.59 -10.16
CA GLY A 367 5.94 29.74 -8.71
C GLY A 367 7.07 30.64 -8.16
N GLY A 368 8.06 30.97 -8.98
CA GLY A 368 9.09 31.97 -8.66
C GLY A 368 8.62 33.41 -8.81
N ASP A 369 7.55 33.64 -9.59
CA ASP A 369 7.00 34.97 -9.85
C ASP A 369 6.26 35.53 -8.61
N PRO A 370 6.61 36.72 -8.10
CA PRO A 370 5.92 37.34 -6.98
C PRO A 370 4.44 37.64 -7.26
N ASP A 371 4.04 37.91 -8.50
CA ASP A 371 2.66 38.28 -8.85
C ASP A 371 1.72 37.07 -8.81
N MET A 372 2.26 35.87 -9.06
CA MET A 372 1.52 34.60 -9.01
C MET A 372 1.47 33.98 -7.60
N ARG A 373 1.91 34.70 -6.56
CA ARG A 373 2.02 34.20 -5.19
C ARG A 373 0.71 33.63 -4.63
N MET A 374 -0.43 34.27 -4.91
CA MET A 374 -1.73 33.80 -4.41
C MET A 374 -2.12 32.47 -5.04
N ARG A 375 -2.08 32.37 -6.37
CA ARG A 375 -2.43 31.15 -7.11
C ARG A 375 -1.47 30.01 -6.77
N ARG A 376 -0.18 30.27 -6.64
CA ARG A 376 0.82 29.29 -6.18
C ARG A 376 0.48 28.73 -4.79
N ASN A 377 0.12 29.59 -3.84
CA ASN A 377 -0.21 29.17 -2.48
C ASN A 377 -1.51 28.32 -2.44
N GLU A 378 -2.47 28.60 -3.32
CA GLU A 378 -3.66 27.78 -3.52
C GLU A 378 -3.28 26.38 -4.02
N LEU A 379 -2.44 26.29 -5.06
CA LEU A 379 -1.96 25.02 -5.59
C LEU A 379 -1.18 24.21 -4.54
N PHE A 380 -0.34 24.86 -3.72
CA PHE A 380 0.32 24.21 -2.59
C PHE A 380 -0.64 23.70 -1.52
N LYS A 381 -1.79 24.35 -1.35
CA LYS A 381 -2.83 23.88 -0.43
C LYS A 381 -3.53 22.63 -0.99
N ILE A 382 -3.74 22.57 -2.30
CA ILE A 382 -4.35 21.41 -2.98
C ILE A 382 -3.44 20.19 -2.94
N CYS A 383 -2.14 20.34 -3.28
CA CYS A 383 -1.22 19.20 -3.34
C CYS A 383 -0.60 18.83 -1.98
N GLY A 384 -0.60 19.74 -1.01
CA GLY A 384 0.06 19.55 0.30
C GLY A 384 1.60 19.59 0.28
N ILE A 385 2.22 19.83 -0.89
CA ILE A 385 3.67 19.80 -1.08
C ILE A 385 4.18 21.18 -1.49
N LYS A 386 5.03 21.80 -0.67
CA LYS A 386 5.64 23.11 -0.95
C LYS A 386 7.02 22.96 -1.58
N VAL A 387 7.37 23.88 -2.48
CA VAL A 387 8.73 24.07 -3.03
C VAL A 387 9.34 22.81 -3.69
N LYS A 388 8.50 21.93 -4.25
CA LYS A 388 8.95 20.85 -5.15
C LYS A 388 8.38 21.11 -6.53
N TYR A 389 9.23 21.09 -7.54
CA TYR A 389 8.86 21.34 -8.93
C TYR A 389 9.44 20.25 -9.86
N PRO A 390 8.78 19.91 -10.98
CA PRO A 390 7.46 20.39 -11.39
C PRO A 390 6.33 19.72 -10.60
N GLN A 391 5.16 20.37 -10.54
CA GLN A 391 3.90 19.77 -10.08
C GLN A 391 2.86 19.91 -11.18
N PHE A 392 2.09 18.85 -11.40
CA PHE A 392 1.06 18.80 -12.44
C PHE A 392 -0.32 18.79 -11.79
N PHE A 393 -1.23 19.57 -12.36
CA PHE A 393 -2.62 19.68 -11.95
C PHE A 393 -3.52 19.49 -13.18
N LEU A 394 -4.69 18.91 -12.98
CA LEU A 394 -5.72 18.86 -14.02
C LEU A 394 -6.70 20.02 -13.79
N LEU A 395 -6.92 20.81 -14.83
CA LEU A 395 -8.03 21.75 -14.92
C LEU A 395 -9.18 21.05 -15.65
N ASP A 396 -10.31 20.92 -14.96
CA ASP A 396 -11.57 20.52 -15.58
C ASP A 396 -12.26 21.75 -16.20
N GLU A 397 -13.25 21.52 -17.06
CA GLU A 397 -14.01 22.58 -17.73
C GLU A 397 -14.77 23.49 -16.74
N ASP A 398 -15.14 22.95 -15.58
CA ASP A 398 -15.78 23.69 -14.49
C ASP A 398 -14.81 24.65 -13.77
N GLY A 399 -13.53 24.67 -14.16
CA GLY A 399 -12.46 25.43 -13.52
C GLY A 399 -11.94 24.79 -12.22
N SER A 400 -12.45 23.61 -11.84
CA SER A 400 -11.89 22.85 -10.73
C SER A 400 -10.46 22.43 -11.04
N THR A 401 -9.59 22.59 -10.05
CA THR A 401 -8.18 22.21 -10.14
C THR A 401 -7.92 21.05 -9.19
N SER A 402 -7.50 19.91 -9.73
CA SER A 402 -7.13 18.73 -8.94
C SER A 402 -5.64 18.42 -9.09
N TYR A 403 -5.01 17.95 -8.01
CA TYR A 403 -3.58 17.58 -8.06
C TYR A 403 -3.41 16.25 -8.80
N PHE A 404 -2.63 16.26 -9.87
CA PHE A 404 -2.35 15.07 -10.66
C PHE A 404 -1.19 14.28 -10.06
N GLY A 405 -0.05 14.95 -9.83
CA GLY A 405 1.19 14.32 -9.39
C GLY A 405 2.45 15.16 -9.63
N ASP A 406 3.59 14.54 -9.37
CA ASP A 406 4.93 15.07 -9.66
C ASP A 406 5.49 14.47 -10.98
N TRP A 407 6.77 14.71 -11.25
CA TRP A 407 7.46 14.14 -12.40
C TRP A 407 7.41 12.60 -12.45
N ASN A 408 7.59 11.92 -11.31
CA ASN A 408 7.64 10.46 -11.29
C ASN A 408 6.31 9.85 -11.72
N LYS A 409 5.19 10.45 -11.26
CA LYS A 409 3.86 10.01 -11.68
C LYS A 409 3.64 10.21 -13.19
N LEU A 410 4.06 11.36 -13.73
CA LEU A 410 3.96 11.65 -15.16
C LEU A 410 4.79 10.67 -16.02
N GLU A 411 6.01 10.36 -15.58
CA GLU A 411 6.92 9.43 -16.24
C GLU A 411 6.35 8.00 -16.23
N ASN A 412 5.87 7.54 -15.07
CA ASN A 412 5.23 6.24 -14.92
C ASN A 412 4.03 6.05 -15.86
N ILE A 413 3.18 7.07 -16.00
CA ILE A 413 2.00 7.02 -16.89
C ILE A 413 2.42 6.97 -18.36
N ASN A 414 3.50 7.68 -18.71
CA ASN A 414 4.03 7.63 -20.06
C ASN A 414 4.63 6.26 -20.42
N GLU A 415 5.35 5.64 -19.49
CA GLU A 415 5.85 4.26 -19.65
C GLU A 415 4.69 3.27 -19.71
N ALA A 416 3.71 3.40 -18.82
CA ALA A 416 2.54 2.53 -18.77
C ALA A 416 1.69 2.58 -20.04
N SER A 417 1.56 3.76 -20.63
CA SER A 417 0.83 3.95 -21.89
C SER A 417 1.53 3.31 -23.10
N SER A 418 2.77 2.84 -22.95
CA SER A 418 3.49 2.10 -23.98
C SER A 418 3.32 0.57 -23.85
N MET A 419 2.59 0.10 -22.83
CA MET A 419 2.35 -1.34 -22.63
C MET A 419 1.35 -1.94 -23.64
N PRO A 420 1.46 -3.24 -23.94
CA PRO A 420 0.47 -3.96 -24.74
C PRO A 420 -0.95 -3.90 -24.16
N ARG A 421 -1.96 -3.81 -25.03
CA ARG A 421 -3.37 -3.62 -24.65
C ARG A 421 -3.93 -4.76 -23.79
N ASP A 422 -3.48 -5.98 -24.02
CA ASP A 422 -3.84 -7.17 -23.24
C ASP A 422 -3.38 -7.05 -21.77
N VAL A 423 -2.18 -6.49 -21.53
CA VAL A 423 -1.67 -6.24 -20.17
C VAL A 423 -2.49 -5.15 -19.48
N LEU A 424 -2.82 -4.08 -20.20
CA LEU A 424 -3.65 -2.99 -19.67
C LEU A 424 -5.08 -3.47 -19.37
N TRP A 425 -5.66 -4.34 -20.21
CA TRP A 425 -6.97 -4.95 -19.95
C TRP A 425 -6.93 -5.81 -18.68
N ALA A 426 -5.90 -6.63 -18.52
CA ALA A 426 -5.74 -7.48 -17.35
C ALA A 426 -5.48 -6.69 -16.06
N ASN A 427 -5.04 -5.43 -16.17
CA ASN A 427 -4.66 -4.58 -15.04
C ASN A 427 -5.31 -3.19 -15.14
N PRO A 428 -6.64 -3.10 -14.94
CA PRO A 428 -7.37 -1.84 -15.08
C PRO A 428 -6.96 -0.76 -14.05
N GLN A 429 -6.21 -1.13 -13.01
CA GLN A 429 -5.64 -0.21 -12.03
C GLN A 429 -4.45 0.61 -12.55
N ILE A 430 -3.88 0.26 -13.72
CA ILE A 430 -2.75 1.00 -14.31
C ILE A 430 -3.29 2.26 -15.00
N GLU A 431 -2.96 3.43 -14.45
CA GLU A 431 -3.30 4.73 -15.06
C GLU A 431 -2.52 4.92 -16.37
N THR A 432 -3.24 5.23 -17.45
CA THR A 432 -2.69 5.56 -18.78
C THR A 432 -3.21 6.92 -19.26
N TRP A 433 -2.62 7.46 -20.33
CA TRP A 433 -3.12 8.70 -20.95
C TRP A 433 -4.60 8.59 -21.34
N ASP A 434 -4.99 7.44 -21.92
CA ASP A 434 -6.37 7.16 -22.33
C ASP A 434 -7.32 7.10 -21.11
N SER A 435 -6.87 6.64 -19.95
CA SER A 435 -7.72 6.66 -18.74
C SER A 435 -7.97 8.07 -18.20
N ILE A 436 -7.04 9.01 -18.45
CA ILE A 436 -7.09 10.37 -17.91
C ILE A 436 -7.90 11.28 -18.83
N PHE A 437 -7.66 11.17 -20.14
CA PHE A 437 -8.23 12.05 -21.17
C PHE A 437 -9.39 11.40 -21.93
N GLY A 438 -9.61 10.10 -21.79
CA GLY A 438 -10.60 9.34 -22.55
C GLY A 438 -10.11 9.02 -23.95
#